data_AF-A0A9X1YXL7-F1
#
_entry.id   AF-A0A9X1YXL7-F1
#
_cell.length_a   1.000
_cell.length_b   1.000
_cell.length_c   1.000
_cell.angle_alpha   90.00
_cell.angle_beta   90.00
_cell.angle_gamma   90.00
#
_symmetry.space_group_name_H-M   'P 1'
#
loop_
_entity.id
_entity.type
_entity.pdbx_description
1 polymer ?
#
loop_
_entity_poly.entity_id
_entity_poly.type
_entity_poly.pdbx_seq_one_letter_code
_entity_poly.pdbx_strand_id
1 'polypeptide(L)'
;MLYGPVAKDLLDFLHDPLHNTQYLDGLKPPSWGIRLMARTPLLRRALDQGHIIRLLGQRLRAEIDSLKVDLDQQLSADPQPPSLDDVPRWLATLGNYFDIDLPAPPRDAPEHFTDRWLEHRESHLWAKLGYTCNRITENLRLPSSYNFSILQHSRLWLAYYLSESLFLMAQGLMLGHFRNGHLVLRFSPLLERELKSYWLSEVSEYHSNSADQRQLQTLQQTLVQLGHLPPPQSTFLVDLLLDKCLSIHAQYIQGELKNSPLYQYLRDIVYIAGHLQIRALCGQQRTHYSEFAHQVSPATLSLMASALSSAEAPPFNSPQNFIQVQDGFYLRGALNLKYGLKKVVGHLLIKQKNPGSKEDFGNTLGNNFERDYIVNYIRALESERYKVYGELKAGNHAQVKGYDVDLVLHDQAHDQYYFIQVKYRLRDQPTYLSEQYQLMFRDDFHRGYAKQLLILKQHLNHPSIRQKLAQNGLAGAREDNSHFILLHNLPFLNYHQTQGVLFYEWNRFRNLLKAGRISVLSPGGISQEQPLDDQQLWQLERIVEAHFQDGQSGHNNRLNYALYRASRVRYRFADLDIVSDLF
;
A
#
# COMPACT_ATOMS: atom_id res chain seq x y z
N MET A 1 8.12 -12.40 10.29
CA MET A 1 6.90 -11.62 10.04
C MET A 1 7.33 -10.23 9.64
N LEU A 2 6.78 -9.72 8.53
CA LEU A 2 7.21 -8.49 7.88
C LEU A 2 6.93 -7.21 8.68
N TYR A 3 6.01 -7.23 9.65
CA TYR A 3 5.63 -6.06 10.45
C TYR A 3 5.74 -6.32 11.97
N GLY A 4 6.92 -6.77 12.40
CA GLY A 4 7.23 -7.02 13.82
C GLY A 4 7.56 -5.74 14.61
N PRO A 5 7.59 -5.78 15.96
CA PRO A 5 7.89 -4.62 16.80
C PRO A 5 9.23 -3.95 16.44
N VAL A 6 9.23 -2.62 16.34
CA VAL A 6 10.41 -1.82 15.94
C VAL A 6 10.69 -0.72 16.96
N ALA A 7 11.98 -0.46 17.19
CA ALA A 7 12.43 0.69 17.97
C ALA A 7 12.12 2.01 17.24
N LYS A 8 11.66 3.02 17.97
CA LYS A 8 11.21 4.28 17.38
C LYS A 8 12.32 4.99 16.59
N ASP A 9 13.52 5.04 17.14
CA ASP A 9 14.70 5.64 16.52
C ASP A 9 15.07 4.99 15.18
N LEU A 10 14.97 3.66 15.08
CA LEU A 10 15.18 2.92 13.84
C LEU A 10 14.11 3.25 12.79
N LEU A 11 12.86 3.42 13.22
CA LEU A 11 11.75 3.76 12.34
C LEU A 11 11.83 5.21 11.83
N ASP A 12 12.20 6.14 12.71
CA ASP A 12 12.44 7.54 12.38
C ASP A 12 13.62 7.67 11.41
N PHE A 13 14.68 6.86 11.59
CA PHE A 13 15.81 6.77 10.66
C PHE A 13 15.43 6.20 9.29
N LEU A 14 14.59 5.16 9.23
CA LEU A 14 14.09 4.64 7.95
C LEU A 14 13.30 5.71 7.18
N HIS A 15 12.46 6.47 7.90
CA HIS A 15 11.62 7.51 7.32
C HIS A 15 12.46 8.64 6.72
N ASP A 16 13.37 9.21 7.51
CA ASP A 16 14.26 10.30 7.07
C ASP A 16 15.70 10.08 7.55
N PRO A 17 16.50 9.33 6.76
CA PRO A 17 17.86 8.97 7.16
C PRO A 17 18.81 10.17 7.20
N LEU A 18 18.50 11.27 6.52
CA LEU A 18 19.33 12.48 6.60
C LEU A 18 19.13 13.16 7.95
N HIS A 19 17.89 13.39 8.37
CA HIS A 19 17.65 14.16 9.59
C HIS A 19 17.69 13.31 10.86
N ASN A 20 17.31 12.03 10.82
CA ASN A 20 17.10 11.19 12.00
C ASN A 20 18.22 10.16 12.22
N THR A 21 19.44 10.59 12.51
CA THR A 21 20.60 9.70 12.65
C THR A 21 20.75 9.02 14.02
N GLN A 22 19.81 9.23 14.95
CA GLN A 22 19.90 8.77 16.34
C GLN A 22 20.14 7.27 16.45
N TYR A 23 19.47 6.47 15.61
CA TYR A 23 19.69 5.03 15.54
C TYR A 23 21.15 4.69 15.22
N LEU A 24 21.75 5.37 14.24
CA LEU A 24 23.16 5.16 13.87
C LEU A 24 24.10 5.58 15.00
N ASP A 25 23.79 6.66 15.72
CA ASP A 25 24.57 7.13 16.87
C ASP A 25 24.52 6.14 18.05
N GLY A 26 23.42 5.39 18.18
CA GLY A 26 23.27 4.30 19.14
C GLY A 26 24.03 3.02 18.78
N LEU A 27 24.45 2.84 17.53
CA LEU A 27 25.25 1.69 17.13
C LEU A 27 26.68 1.84 17.67
N LYS A 28 27.10 0.87 18.49
CA LYS A 28 28.51 0.81 18.95
C LYS A 28 29.44 0.79 17.73
N PRO A 29 30.43 1.69 17.63
CA PRO A 29 31.34 1.71 16.50
C PRO A 29 32.11 0.39 16.42
N PRO A 30 32.43 -0.10 15.21
CA PRO A 30 33.18 -1.33 15.07
C PRO A 30 34.57 -1.18 15.69
N SER A 31 34.93 -2.14 16.54
CA SER A 31 36.26 -2.22 17.15
C SER A 31 37.35 -2.26 16.07
N TRP A 32 38.58 -1.95 16.45
CA TRP A 32 39.72 -2.05 15.53
C TRP A 32 39.83 -3.47 14.94
N GLY A 33 39.60 -4.51 15.74
CA GLY A 33 39.58 -5.89 15.27
C GLY A 33 38.51 -6.14 14.21
N ILE A 34 37.28 -5.65 14.40
CA ILE A 34 36.20 -5.77 13.39
C ILE A 34 36.59 -5.06 12.09
N ARG A 35 37.16 -3.85 12.19
CA ARG A 35 37.64 -3.09 11.02
C ARG A 35 38.76 -3.81 10.27
N LEU A 36 39.70 -4.43 11.00
CA LEU A 36 40.77 -5.23 10.41
C LEU A 36 40.23 -6.48 9.72
N MET A 37 39.29 -7.19 10.38
CA MET A 37 38.64 -8.37 9.81
C MET A 37 37.86 -8.02 8.54
N ALA A 38 37.15 -6.89 8.52
CA ALA A 38 36.43 -6.40 7.35
C ALA A 38 37.38 -6.04 6.18
N ARG A 39 38.60 -5.58 6.46
CA ARG A 39 39.61 -5.28 5.43
C ARG A 39 40.35 -6.52 4.93
N THR A 40 40.48 -7.56 5.75
CA THR A 40 41.29 -8.74 5.46
C THR A 40 40.44 -9.90 4.92
N PRO A 41 40.51 -10.26 3.62
CA PRO A 41 39.58 -11.22 3.00
C PRO A 41 39.45 -12.56 3.74
N LEU A 42 40.55 -13.09 4.28
CA LEU A 42 40.56 -14.36 5.03
C LEU A 42 39.79 -14.29 6.35
N LEU A 43 39.72 -13.11 6.97
CA LEU A 43 39.10 -12.91 8.28
C LEU A 43 37.61 -12.50 8.18
N ARG A 44 37.16 -12.04 7.02
CA ARG A 44 35.77 -11.56 6.82
C ARG A 44 34.70 -12.59 7.16
N ARG A 45 35.02 -13.88 7.07
CA ARG A 45 34.10 -14.99 7.40
C ARG A 45 33.73 -15.05 8.89
N ALA A 46 34.54 -14.44 9.76
CA ALA A 46 34.29 -14.39 11.21
C ALA A 46 33.35 -13.25 11.62
N LEU A 47 32.93 -12.39 10.68
CA LEU A 47 31.99 -11.30 10.96
C LEU A 47 30.56 -11.85 11.02
N ASP A 48 29.90 -11.64 12.17
CA ASP A 48 28.49 -11.93 12.36
C ASP A 48 27.60 -10.77 11.88
N GLN A 49 26.28 -10.95 11.99
CA GLN A 49 25.30 -9.93 11.63
C GLN A 49 25.50 -8.63 12.40
N GLY A 50 25.77 -8.70 13.70
CA GLY A 50 25.96 -7.50 14.53
C GLY A 50 27.18 -6.71 14.11
N HIS A 51 28.27 -7.38 13.73
CA HIS A 51 29.46 -6.75 13.17
C HIS A 51 29.17 -6.06 11.83
N ILE A 52 28.42 -6.71 10.95
CA ILE A 52 28.07 -6.16 9.62
C ILE A 52 27.15 -4.95 9.74
N ILE A 53 26.11 -5.02 10.59
CA ILE A 53 25.20 -3.89 10.86
C ILE A 53 25.99 -2.68 11.38
N ARG A 54 26.92 -2.88 12.32
CA ARG A 54 27.78 -1.80 12.84
C ARG A 54 28.71 -1.23 11.78
N LEU A 55 29.26 -2.08 10.91
CA LEU A 55 30.11 -1.64 9.80
C LEU A 55 29.32 -0.77 8.81
N LEU A 56 28.17 -1.25 8.34
CA LEU A 56 27.29 -0.51 7.44
C LEU A 56 26.80 0.79 8.08
N GLY A 57 26.34 0.74 9.34
CA GLY A 57 25.87 1.91 10.08
C GLY A 57 26.96 2.99 10.21
N GLN A 58 28.20 2.60 10.50
CA GLN A 58 29.32 3.55 10.55
C GLN A 58 29.58 4.19 9.18
N ARG A 59 29.58 3.40 8.09
CA ARG A 59 29.78 3.94 6.73
C ARG A 59 28.66 4.88 6.34
N LEU A 60 27.42 4.48 6.58
CA LEU A 60 26.23 5.25 6.25
C LEU A 60 26.20 6.57 7.04
N ARG A 61 26.57 6.57 8.32
CA ARG A 61 26.68 7.80 9.13
C ARG A 61 27.69 8.78 8.53
N ALA A 62 28.89 8.32 8.20
CA ALA A 62 29.92 9.16 7.59
C ALA A 62 29.48 9.74 6.23
N GLU A 63 28.79 8.95 5.41
CA GLU A 63 28.24 9.42 4.13
C GLU A 63 27.14 10.46 4.32
N ILE A 64 26.20 10.23 5.25
CA ILE A 64 25.14 11.20 5.59
C ILE A 64 25.73 12.52 6.08
N ASP A 65 26.76 12.47 6.93
CA ASP A 65 27.42 13.68 7.44
C ASP A 65 28.07 14.48 6.32
N SER A 66 28.72 13.83 5.36
CA SER A 66 29.26 14.49 4.18
C SER A 66 28.16 15.03 3.27
N LEU A 67 27.07 14.30 3.07
CA LEU A 67 25.95 14.76 2.23
C LEU A 67 25.33 16.04 2.75
N LYS A 68 25.16 16.18 4.08
CA LYS A 68 24.59 17.39 4.70
C LYS A 68 25.37 18.66 4.42
N VAL A 69 26.66 18.56 4.13
CA VAL A 69 27.51 19.72 3.81
C VAL A 69 27.34 20.17 2.36
N ASP A 70 27.04 19.23 1.45
CA ASP A 70 27.17 19.44 0.00
C ASP A 70 25.83 19.42 -0.78
N LEU A 71 24.71 19.10 -0.13
CA LEU A 71 23.44 18.77 -0.80
C LEU A 71 22.81 19.92 -1.61
N ASP A 72 22.77 21.12 -1.01
CA ASP A 72 22.01 22.26 -1.56
C ASP A 72 22.60 22.84 -2.85
N GLN A 73 23.84 22.48 -3.19
CA GLN A 73 24.55 23.03 -4.36
C GLN A 73 24.47 22.15 -5.61
N GLN A 74 23.91 20.93 -5.53
CA GLN A 74 24.06 19.90 -6.58
C GLN A 74 22.76 19.39 -7.20
N LEU A 75 21.60 19.79 -6.68
CA LEU A 75 20.31 19.34 -7.18
C LEU A 75 19.65 20.41 -8.06
N SER A 76 19.10 20.00 -9.20
CA SER A 76 18.42 20.88 -10.14
C SER A 76 17.11 20.26 -10.65
N ALA A 77 16.15 21.11 -10.99
CA ALA A 77 14.89 20.69 -11.59
C ALA A 77 15.10 20.32 -13.06
N ASP A 78 14.58 19.18 -13.48
CA ASP A 78 14.38 18.88 -14.90
C ASP A 78 13.20 19.73 -15.44
N PRO A 79 13.26 20.26 -16.67
CA PRO A 79 12.18 21.02 -17.29
C PRO A 79 10.81 20.33 -17.25
N GLN A 80 10.77 18.99 -17.22
CA GLN A 80 9.53 18.20 -17.14
C GLN A 80 9.59 17.19 -15.98
N PRO A 81 8.48 16.95 -15.27
CA PRO A 81 8.41 15.87 -14.28
C PRO A 81 8.54 14.51 -14.99
N PRO A 82 9.12 13.49 -14.32
CA PRO A 82 9.26 12.17 -14.92
C PRO A 82 7.91 11.54 -15.27
N SER A 83 7.86 10.93 -16.44
CA SER A 83 6.71 10.21 -16.98
C SER A 83 7.04 8.72 -17.21
N LEU A 84 6.07 7.93 -17.67
CA LEU A 84 6.35 6.53 -18.05
C LEU A 84 7.27 6.44 -19.29
N ASP A 85 7.27 7.45 -20.14
CA ASP A 85 8.14 7.51 -21.33
C ASP A 85 9.62 7.70 -20.93
N ASP A 86 9.87 8.12 -19.69
CA ASP A 86 11.21 8.38 -19.14
C ASP A 86 11.87 7.13 -18.50
N VAL A 87 11.16 6.00 -18.41
CA VAL A 87 11.66 4.78 -17.76
C VAL A 87 13.00 4.31 -18.34
N PRO A 88 13.24 4.28 -19.66
CA PRO A 88 14.54 3.89 -20.21
C PRO A 88 15.67 4.84 -19.79
N ARG A 89 15.44 6.15 -19.82
CA ARG A 89 16.41 7.18 -19.38
C ARG A 89 16.72 7.01 -17.89
N TRP A 90 15.71 6.72 -17.10
CA TRP A 90 15.83 6.51 -15.66
C TRP A 90 16.66 5.26 -15.34
N LEU A 91 16.35 4.11 -15.95
CA LEU A 91 17.09 2.87 -15.75
C LEU A 91 18.55 2.99 -16.22
N ALA A 92 18.79 3.66 -17.34
CA ALA A 92 20.14 3.93 -17.84
C ALA A 92 20.94 4.79 -16.86
N THR A 93 20.32 5.82 -16.27
CA THR A 93 20.97 6.70 -15.30
C THR A 93 21.33 5.96 -14.02
N LEU A 94 20.41 5.12 -13.50
CA LEU A 94 20.65 4.29 -12.32
C LEU A 94 21.76 3.25 -12.56
N GLY A 95 21.76 2.63 -13.75
CA GLY A 95 22.73 1.61 -14.15
C GLY A 95 24.19 2.07 -14.12
N ASN A 96 24.46 3.38 -14.06
CA ASN A 96 25.80 3.93 -13.92
C ASN A 96 26.49 3.55 -12.59
N TYR A 97 25.73 3.23 -11.54
CA TYR A 97 26.28 2.89 -10.22
C TYR A 97 25.54 1.76 -9.49
N PHE A 98 24.40 1.31 -10.03
CA PHE A 98 23.54 0.31 -9.42
C PHE A 98 23.16 -0.72 -10.48
N ASP A 99 23.97 -1.78 -10.54
CA ASP A 99 23.93 -2.83 -11.56
C ASP A 99 22.89 -3.90 -11.18
N ILE A 100 21.74 -3.87 -11.84
CA ILE A 100 20.62 -4.77 -11.58
C ILE A 100 20.80 -6.05 -12.42
N ASP A 101 21.10 -7.15 -11.73
CA ASP A 101 21.20 -8.48 -12.31
C ASP A 101 19.82 -9.17 -12.24
N LEU A 102 19.24 -9.39 -13.43
CA LEU A 102 18.02 -10.17 -13.60
C LEU A 102 18.37 -11.52 -14.21
N PRO A 103 17.71 -12.62 -13.79
CA PRO A 103 17.92 -13.91 -14.42
C PRO A 103 17.70 -13.81 -15.94
N ALA A 104 18.40 -14.62 -16.73
CA ALA A 104 18.11 -14.68 -18.17
C ALA A 104 16.73 -15.32 -18.38
N PRO A 105 15.96 -14.92 -19.43
CA PRO A 105 14.80 -15.69 -19.84
C PRO A 105 15.22 -17.13 -20.18
N PRO A 106 14.35 -18.14 -19.98
CA PRO A 106 14.62 -19.51 -20.43
C PRO A 106 15.03 -19.51 -21.91
N ARG A 107 16.04 -20.32 -22.28
CA ARG A 107 16.57 -20.35 -23.66
C ARG A 107 15.52 -20.70 -24.72
N ASP A 108 14.49 -21.45 -24.33
CA ASP A 108 13.41 -21.90 -25.20
C ASP A 108 12.13 -21.06 -25.02
N ALA A 109 12.24 -19.87 -24.41
CA ALA A 109 11.12 -18.98 -24.24
C ALA A 109 10.64 -18.43 -25.60
N PRO A 110 9.33 -18.48 -25.89
CA PRO A 110 8.78 -17.85 -27.09
C PRO A 110 9.12 -16.35 -27.18
N GLU A 111 9.19 -15.77 -28.37
CA GLU A 111 9.56 -14.36 -28.56
C GLU A 111 8.66 -13.38 -27.77
N HIS A 112 7.36 -13.63 -27.74
CA HIS A 112 6.38 -12.87 -26.95
C HIS A 112 6.59 -12.95 -25.43
N PHE A 113 7.34 -13.93 -24.94
CA PHE A 113 7.73 -14.04 -23.54
C PHE A 113 8.89 -13.08 -23.22
N THR A 114 9.82 -12.91 -24.15
CA THR A 114 10.95 -11.97 -24.02
C THR A 114 10.48 -10.52 -24.00
N ASP A 115 9.48 -10.17 -24.80
CA ASP A 115 8.89 -8.81 -24.78
C ASP A 115 8.18 -8.52 -23.45
N ARG A 116 7.35 -9.46 -22.97
CA ARG A 116 6.69 -9.35 -21.66
C ARG A 116 7.69 -9.33 -20.51
N TRP A 117 8.80 -10.03 -20.65
CA TRP A 117 9.90 -10.03 -19.69
C TRP A 117 10.54 -8.63 -19.56
N LEU A 118 10.78 -7.96 -20.69
CA LEU A 118 11.32 -6.60 -20.72
C LEU A 118 10.32 -5.59 -20.14
N GLU A 119 9.05 -5.67 -20.54
CA GLU A 119 7.99 -4.80 -20.01
C GLU A 119 7.81 -4.98 -18.48
N HIS A 120 7.81 -6.24 -18.01
CA HIS A 120 7.75 -6.53 -16.59
C HIS A 120 8.97 -6.00 -15.85
N ARG A 121 10.17 -6.18 -16.41
CA ARG A 121 11.41 -5.62 -15.87
C ARG A 121 11.31 -4.12 -15.69
N GLU A 122 10.90 -3.39 -16.72
CA GLU A 122 10.88 -1.92 -16.69
C GLU A 122 9.84 -1.39 -15.70
N SER A 123 8.61 -1.91 -15.76
CA SER A 123 7.52 -1.50 -14.86
C SER A 123 7.80 -1.85 -13.40
N HIS A 124 8.35 -3.04 -13.14
CA HIS A 124 8.66 -3.50 -11.80
C HIS A 124 9.81 -2.71 -11.17
N LEU A 125 10.91 -2.51 -11.90
CA LEU A 125 12.06 -1.75 -11.42
C LEU A 125 11.70 -0.29 -11.20
N TRP A 126 10.91 0.31 -12.10
CA TRP A 126 10.42 1.68 -11.93
C TRP A 126 9.59 1.84 -10.65
N ALA A 127 8.62 0.95 -10.43
CA ALA A 127 7.76 1.02 -9.26
C ALA A 127 8.56 0.88 -7.94
N LYS A 128 9.50 -0.06 -7.89
CA LYS A 128 10.32 -0.33 -6.70
C LYS A 128 11.40 0.70 -6.43
N LEU A 129 12.06 1.20 -7.47
CA LEU A 129 13.26 1.99 -7.29
C LEU A 129 12.97 3.49 -7.43
N GLY A 130 11.94 3.86 -8.19
CA GLY A 130 11.37 5.21 -8.20
C GLY A 130 10.81 5.63 -6.84
N TYR A 131 10.35 4.66 -6.04
CA TYR A 131 10.02 4.83 -4.62
C TYR A 131 11.12 5.53 -3.82
N THR A 132 12.40 5.22 -4.08
CA THR A 132 13.53 5.83 -3.37
C THR A 132 13.64 7.32 -3.70
N CYS A 133 13.48 7.69 -4.97
CA CYS A 133 13.46 9.10 -5.39
C CYS A 133 12.27 9.86 -4.78
N ASN A 134 11.09 9.24 -4.73
CA ASN A 134 9.91 9.84 -4.11
C ASN A 134 10.11 10.09 -2.61
N ARG A 135 10.75 9.14 -1.90
CA ARG A 135 11.08 9.31 -0.48
C ARG A 135 12.08 10.45 -0.25
N ILE A 136 13.10 10.57 -1.12
CA ILE A 136 14.08 11.66 -1.05
C ILE A 136 13.44 13.02 -1.32
N THR A 137 12.66 13.12 -2.40
CA THR A 137 11.98 14.38 -2.75
C THR A 137 11.05 14.83 -1.64
N GLU A 138 10.34 13.91 -0.99
CA GLU A 138 9.48 14.25 0.15
C GLU A 138 10.25 14.79 1.36
N ASN A 139 11.28 14.09 1.79
CA ASN A 139 12.07 14.51 2.97
C ASN A 139 12.81 15.82 2.74
N LEU A 140 13.25 16.07 1.49
CA LEU A 140 13.87 17.34 1.09
C LEU A 140 12.85 18.42 0.70
N ARG A 141 11.55 18.10 0.72
CA ARG A 141 10.46 18.97 0.25
C ARG A 141 10.66 19.49 -1.18
N LEU A 142 11.30 18.68 -2.00
CA LEU A 142 11.56 18.94 -3.41
C LEU A 142 10.42 18.43 -4.28
N PRO A 143 10.26 19.02 -5.48
CA PRO A 143 9.31 18.52 -6.44
C PRO A 143 9.78 17.32 -7.25
N SER A 144 8.83 16.62 -7.87
CA SER A 144 9.07 15.44 -8.71
C SER A 144 10.01 15.72 -9.90
N SER A 145 10.10 16.96 -10.37
CA SER A 145 11.07 17.37 -11.39
C SER A 145 12.54 17.21 -10.96
N TYR A 146 12.83 17.02 -9.67
CA TYR A 146 14.18 16.74 -9.17
C TYR A 146 14.53 15.24 -9.16
N ASN A 147 13.59 14.36 -9.51
CA ASN A 147 13.85 12.90 -9.47
C ASN A 147 15.08 12.50 -10.28
N PHE A 148 15.35 13.14 -11.42
CA PHE A 148 16.52 12.87 -12.25
C PHE A 148 17.83 13.36 -11.64
N SER A 149 17.88 14.58 -11.08
CA SER A 149 19.10 15.08 -10.42
C SER A 149 19.39 14.30 -9.13
N ILE A 150 18.36 13.88 -8.39
CA ILE A 150 18.48 12.95 -7.26
C ILE A 150 19.06 11.61 -7.72
N LEU A 151 18.56 11.07 -8.83
CA LEU A 151 19.04 9.80 -9.36
C LEU A 151 20.50 9.88 -9.84
N GLN A 152 20.91 11.03 -10.40
CA GLN A 152 22.31 11.28 -10.77
C GLN A 152 23.22 11.42 -9.54
N HIS A 153 22.66 11.86 -8.41
CA HIS A 153 23.36 11.99 -7.14
C HIS A 153 23.48 10.63 -6.41
N SER A 154 24.29 9.72 -6.94
CA SER A 154 24.42 8.33 -6.47
C SER A 154 24.58 8.16 -4.95
N ARG A 155 25.38 8.99 -4.29
CA ARG A 155 25.60 8.95 -2.83
C ARG A 155 24.32 9.15 -2.03
N LEU A 156 23.49 10.11 -2.43
CA LEU A 156 22.21 10.44 -1.79
C LEU A 156 21.23 9.30 -2.00
N TRP A 157 21.08 8.85 -3.24
CA TRP A 157 20.19 7.75 -3.59
C TRP A 157 20.56 6.46 -2.84
N LEU A 158 21.84 6.08 -2.86
CA LEU A 158 22.33 4.89 -2.17
C LEU A 158 22.23 5.00 -0.64
N ALA A 159 22.38 6.19 -0.04
CA ALA A 159 22.19 6.37 1.39
C ALA A 159 20.75 6.04 1.81
N TYR A 160 19.77 6.46 1.01
CA TYR A 160 18.37 6.11 1.22
C TYR A 160 18.09 4.62 0.96
N TYR A 161 18.58 4.07 -0.14
CA TYR A 161 18.40 2.65 -0.43
C TYR A 161 19.01 1.75 0.67
N LEU A 162 20.21 2.11 1.14
CA LEU A 162 20.91 1.36 2.18
C LEU A 162 20.28 1.54 3.56
N SER A 163 19.61 2.66 3.86
CA SER A 163 18.87 2.81 5.13
C SER A 163 17.74 1.79 5.25
N GLU A 164 17.08 1.45 4.14
CA GLU A 164 16.06 0.40 4.09
C GLU A 164 16.67 -0.99 4.24
N SER A 165 17.77 -1.28 3.55
CA SER A 165 18.50 -2.54 3.73
C SER A 165 18.97 -2.72 5.17
N LEU A 166 19.52 -1.66 5.79
CA LEU A 166 19.96 -1.67 7.19
C LEU A 166 18.79 -1.88 8.15
N PHE A 167 17.62 -1.28 7.86
CA PHE A 167 16.39 -1.52 8.60
C PHE A 167 15.96 -2.99 8.55
N LEU A 168 15.93 -3.58 7.36
CA LEU A 168 15.58 -4.99 7.18
C LEU A 168 16.58 -5.91 7.91
N MET A 169 17.88 -5.57 7.90
CA MET A 169 18.89 -6.30 8.67
C MET A 169 18.69 -6.19 10.18
N ALA A 170 18.40 -4.99 10.68
CA ALA A 170 18.14 -4.76 12.10
C ALA A 170 16.90 -5.51 12.61
N GLN A 171 15.92 -5.72 11.73
CA GLN A 171 14.73 -6.54 11.99
C GLN A 171 14.94 -8.05 11.78
N GLY A 172 16.14 -8.47 11.36
CA GLY A 172 16.44 -9.87 11.04
C GLY A 172 15.72 -10.39 9.79
N LEU A 173 15.16 -9.49 8.97
CA LEU A 173 14.49 -9.80 7.71
C LEU A 173 15.49 -9.97 6.56
N MET A 174 16.66 -9.36 6.67
CA MET A 174 17.77 -9.50 5.74
C MET A 174 19.06 -9.89 6.49
N LEU A 175 19.92 -10.69 5.87
CA LEU A 175 21.14 -11.22 6.46
C LEU A 175 22.35 -10.84 5.59
N GLY A 176 23.37 -10.24 6.20
CA GLY A 176 24.64 -9.93 5.55
C GLY A 176 25.71 -10.99 5.80
N HIS A 177 26.54 -11.29 4.80
CA HIS A 177 27.76 -12.07 4.98
C HIS A 177 28.78 -11.75 3.89
N PHE A 178 30.07 -11.94 4.15
CA PHE A 178 31.08 -11.74 3.12
C PHE A 178 31.32 -12.99 2.29
N ARG A 179 31.31 -12.85 0.96
CA ARG A 179 31.63 -13.92 0.01
C ARG A 179 32.37 -13.36 -1.19
N ASN A 180 33.49 -13.99 -1.56
CA ASN A 180 34.30 -13.64 -2.74
C ASN A 180 34.64 -12.15 -2.83
N GLY A 181 35.00 -11.52 -1.71
CA GLY A 181 35.32 -10.09 -1.68
C GLY A 181 34.13 -9.15 -1.54
N HIS A 182 32.90 -9.62 -1.74
CA HIS A 182 31.68 -8.83 -1.66
C HIS A 182 30.98 -8.99 -0.30
N LEU A 183 30.29 -7.93 0.14
CA LEU A 183 29.24 -8.04 1.16
C LEU A 183 27.95 -8.48 0.48
N VAL A 184 27.48 -9.68 0.82
CA VAL A 184 26.26 -10.25 0.26
C VAL A 184 25.12 -10.07 1.25
N LEU A 185 24.06 -9.36 0.84
CA LEU A 185 22.84 -9.19 1.60
C LEU A 185 21.76 -10.09 0.99
N ARG A 186 21.16 -10.96 1.80
CA ARG A 186 20.11 -11.90 1.36
C ARG A 186 18.86 -11.80 2.22
N PHE A 187 17.71 -12.09 1.64
CA PHE A 187 16.51 -12.30 2.45
C PHE A 187 16.73 -13.42 3.47
N SER A 188 16.25 -13.18 4.68
CA SER A 188 16.25 -14.20 5.74
C SER A 188 15.16 -15.26 5.46
N PRO A 189 15.27 -16.46 6.06
CA PRO A 189 14.16 -17.42 6.05
C PRO A 189 12.85 -16.85 6.61
N LEU A 190 12.92 -15.83 7.46
CA LEU A 190 11.76 -15.17 8.05
C LEU A 190 11.02 -14.31 7.01
N LEU A 191 11.74 -13.61 6.14
CA LEU A 191 11.17 -12.80 5.07
C LEU A 191 10.71 -13.69 3.90
N GLU A 192 11.49 -14.70 3.53
CA GLU A 192 11.18 -15.63 2.44
C GLU A 192 9.79 -16.28 2.58
N ARG A 193 9.35 -16.58 3.80
CA ARG A 193 8.02 -17.16 4.07
C ARG A 193 6.87 -16.20 3.75
N GLU A 194 7.08 -14.90 3.91
CA GLU A 194 6.05 -13.86 3.73
C GLU A 194 6.13 -13.21 2.35
N LEU A 195 7.27 -13.39 1.65
CA LEU A 195 7.64 -12.65 0.44
C LEU A 195 6.62 -12.84 -0.68
N LYS A 196 6.06 -14.05 -0.80
CA LYS A 196 5.05 -14.36 -1.83
C LYS A 196 3.74 -13.62 -1.59
N SER A 197 3.26 -13.59 -0.35
CA SER A 197 2.06 -12.85 0.04
C SER A 197 2.26 -11.34 -0.12
N TYR A 198 3.41 -10.83 0.34
CA TYR A 198 3.79 -9.43 0.17
C TYR A 198 3.81 -9.02 -1.31
N TRP A 199 4.51 -9.79 -2.15
CA TRP A 199 4.58 -9.56 -3.59
C TRP A 199 3.20 -9.58 -4.24
N LEU A 200 2.36 -10.56 -3.89
CA LEU A 200 1.01 -10.67 -4.45
C LEU A 200 0.14 -9.46 -4.10
N SER A 201 0.27 -8.91 -2.89
CA SER A 201 -0.46 -7.71 -2.45
C SER A 201 -0.06 -6.47 -3.23
N GLU A 202 1.24 -6.26 -3.44
CA GLU A 202 1.76 -5.15 -4.25
C GLU A 202 1.37 -5.29 -5.73
N VAL A 203 1.53 -6.49 -6.31
CA VAL A 203 1.21 -6.76 -7.72
C VAL A 203 -0.28 -6.64 -7.99
N SER A 204 -1.11 -7.13 -7.08
CA SER A 204 -2.56 -6.99 -7.17
C SER A 204 -2.96 -5.51 -7.20
N GLU A 205 -2.35 -4.68 -6.34
CA GLU A 205 -2.60 -3.24 -6.31
C GLU A 205 -2.15 -2.55 -7.61
N TYR A 206 -0.95 -2.87 -8.12
CA TYR A 206 -0.47 -2.37 -9.40
C TYR A 206 -1.45 -2.68 -10.54
N HIS A 207 -1.86 -3.94 -10.69
CA HIS A 207 -2.80 -4.33 -11.74
C HIS A 207 -4.17 -3.66 -11.59
N SER A 208 -4.64 -3.45 -10.35
CA SER A 208 -5.86 -2.67 -10.11
C SER A 208 -5.71 -1.25 -10.64
N ASN A 209 -4.64 -0.55 -10.24
CA ASN A 209 -4.39 0.82 -10.65
C ASN A 209 -4.27 0.96 -12.18
N SER A 210 -3.59 0.04 -12.86
CA SER A 210 -3.48 0.04 -14.32
C SER A 210 -4.82 -0.26 -15.02
N ALA A 211 -5.65 -1.13 -14.45
CA ALA A 211 -7.00 -1.38 -14.98
C ALA A 211 -7.90 -0.16 -14.80
N ASP A 212 -7.84 0.48 -13.64
CA ASP A 212 -8.62 1.68 -13.31
C ASP A 212 -8.23 2.84 -14.25
N GLN A 213 -6.93 3.04 -14.51
CA GLN A 213 -6.46 4.05 -15.46
C GLN A 213 -7.00 3.83 -16.89
N ARG A 214 -7.07 2.58 -17.35
CA ARG A 214 -7.68 2.26 -18.66
C ARG A 214 -9.17 2.52 -18.69
N GLN A 215 -9.88 2.24 -17.61
CA GLN A 215 -11.30 2.57 -17.52
C GLN A 215 -11.51 4.10 -17.62
N LEU A 216 -10.64 4.90 -16.99
CA LEU A 216 -10.68 6.36 -17.12
C LEU A 216 -10.37 6.83 -18.55
N GLN A 217 -9.46 6.15 -19.26
CA GLN A 217 -9.14 6.48 -20.66
C GLN A 217 -10.36 6.37 -21.58
N THR A 218 -11.32 5.48 -21.29
CA THR A 218 -12.54 5.34 -22.10
C THR A 218 -13.43 6.60 -22.06
N LEU A 219 -13.26 7.46 -21.05
CA LEU A 219 -14.01 8.71 -20.89
C LEU A 219 -13.31 9.93 -21.51
N GLN A 220 -12.06 9.79 -21.94
CA GLN A 220 -11.25 10.90 -22.46
C GLN A 220 -11.88 11.57 -23.67
N GLN A 221 -12.30 10.79 -24.65
CA GLN A 221 -12.83 11.33 -25.90
C GLN A 221 -14.05 12.21 -25.64
N THR A 222 -15.00 11.75 -24.83
CA THR A 222 -16.19 12.52 -24.47
C THR A 222 -15.81 13.79 -23.72
N LEU A 223 -14.89 13.70 -22.75
CA LEU A 223 -14.47 14.87 -21.98
C LEU A 223 -13.77 15.92 -22.84
N VAL A 224 -12.89 15.50 -23.76
CA VAL A 224 -12.18 16.41 -24.67
C VAL A 224 -13.15 17.10 -25.65
N GLN A 225 -14.15 16.38 -26.15
CA GLN A 225 -15.10 16.92 -27.12
C GLN A 225 -16.13 17.87 -26.49
N LEU A 226 -16.62 17.55 -25.29
CA LEU A 226 -17.73 18.28 -24.66
C LEU A 226 -17.27 19.24 -23.54
N GLY A 227 -16.03 19.12 -23.06
CA GLY A 227 -15.54 19.81 -21.87
C GLY A 227 -16.14 19.31 -20.55
N HIS A 228 -17.08 18.37 -20.60
CA HIS A 228 -17.76 17.79 -19.44
C HIS A 228 -18.20 16.35 -19.72
N LEU A 229 -18.53 15.61 -18.65
CA LEU A 229 -19.10 14.27 -18.77
C LEU A 229 -20.64 14.32 -18.62
N PRO A 230 -21.40 13.71 -19.55
CA PRO A 230 -22.84 13.55 -19.41
C PRO A 230 -23.21 12.76 -18.13
N PRO A 231 -24.43 12.94 -17.57
CA PRO A 231 -24.82 12.35 -16.29
C PRO A 231 -24.58 10.83 -16.12
N PRO A 232 -24.81 9.97 -17.13
CA PRO A 232 -24.50 8.55 -16.99
C PRO A 232 -23.00 8.27 -16.80
N GLN A 233 -22.15 8.98 -17.55
CA GLN A 233 -20.70 8.83 -17.49
C GLN A 233 -20.11 9.47 -16.23
N SER A 234 -20.66 10.61 -15.78
CA SER A 234 -20.24 11.22 -14.50
C SER A 234 -20.61 10.33 -13.32
N THR A 235 -21.81 9.72 -13.33
CA THR A 235 -22.23 8.74 -12.30
C THR A 235 -21.31 7.51 -12.30
N PHE A 236 -21.03 6.96 -13.48
CA PHE A 236 -20.10 5.85 -13.63
C PHE A 236 -18.69 6.19 -13.09
N LEU A 237 -18.15 7.36 -13.44
CA LEU A 237 -16.85 7.82 -12.94
C LEU A 237 -16.83 7.91 -11.42
N VAL A 238 -17.86 8.52 -10.82
CA VAL A 238 -17.96 8.68 -9.37
C VAL A 238 -18.04 7.33 -8.68
N ASP A 239 -18.92 6.44 -9.14
CA ASP A 239 -19.12 5.13 -8.51
C ASP A 239 -17.87 4.24 -8.66
N LEU A 240 -17.19 4.32 -9.82
CA LEU A 240 -15.92 3.65 -10.04
C LEU A 240 -14.87 4.11 -9.04
N LEU A 241 -14.66 5.42 -8.89
CA LEU A 241 -13.61 5.95 -8.02
C LEU A 241 -13.94 5.80 -6.53
N LEU A 242 -15.22 5.87 -6.14
CA LEU A 242 -15.64 5.49 -4.80
C LEU A 242 -15.24 4.04 -4.49
N ASP A 243 -15.50 3.11 -5.41
CA ASP A 243 -15.18 1.69 -5.20
C ASP A 243 -13.67 1.43 -5.19
N LYS A 244 -12.95 1.98 -6.16
CA LYS A 244 -11.52 1.68 -6.36
C LYS A 244 -10.60 2.41 -5.40
N CYS A 245 -10.88 3.69 -5.15
CA CYS A 245 -10.01 4.53 -4.35
C CYS A 245 -10.42 4.55 -2.88
N LEU A 246 -11.72 4.48 -2.58
CA LEU A 246 -12.25 4.54 -1.21
C LEU A 246 -12.80 3.20 -0.73
N SER A 247 -12.85 2.14 -1.56
CA SER A 247 -13.43 0.84 -1.18
C SER A 247 -14.95 0.90 -0.88
N ILE A 248 -15.64 1.90 -1.43
CA ILE A 248 -17.07 2.15 -1.25
C ILE A 248 -17.83 1.86 -2.55
N HIS A 249 -18.62 0.80 -2.57
CA HIS A 249 -19.50 0.50 -3.68
C HIS A 249 -20.86 1.16 -3.46
N ALA A 250 -21.14 2.22 -4.22
CA ALA A 250 -22.27 3.14 -4.00
C ALA A 250 -23.64 2.45 -3.84
N GLN A 251 -23.88 1.32 -4.54
CA GLN A 251 -25.13 0.55 -4.44
C GLN A 251 -25.47 0.08 -3.02
N TYR A 252 -24.47 -0.17 -2.18
CA TYR A 252 -24.67 -0.71 -0.83
C TYR A 252 -24.69 0.37 0.26
N ILE A 253 -24.57 1.64 -0.14
CA ILE A 253 -24.76 2.78 0.76
C ILE A 253 -26.27 3.02 0.93
N GLN A 254 -26.73 2.99 2.18
CA GLN A 254 -28.15 3.03 2.53
C GLN A 254 -28.42 4.01 3.69
N GLY A 255 -29.70 4.14 4.02
CA GLY A 255 -30.16 4.87 5.21
C GLY A 255 -29.77 6.34 5.21
N GLU A 256 -29.41 6.83 6.39
CA GLU A 256 -29.04 8.23 6.62
C GLU A 256 -27.82 8.67 5.81
N LEU A 257 -26.85 7.77 5.57
CA LEU A 257 -25.65 8.11 4.83
C LEU A 257 -25.96 8.43 3.36
N LYS A 258 -26.84 7.65 2.71
CA LYS A 258 -27.23 7.88 1.30
C LYS A 258 -27.83 9.26 1.08
N ASN A 259 -28.57 9.75 2.07
CA ASN A 259 -29.28 11.05 2.00
C ASN A 259 -28.46 12.19 2.63
N SER A 260 -27.24 11.94 3.11
CA SER A 260 -26.42 12.94 3.77
C SER A 260 -25.88 13.97 2.77
N PRO A 261 -26.00 15.28 3.05
CA PRO A 261 -25.35 16.32 2.24
C PRO A 261 -23.83 16.13 2.15
N LEU A 262 -23.19 15.59 3.18
CA LEU A 262 -21.77 15.30 3.18
C LEU A 262 -21.40 14.10 2.29
N TYR A 263 -22.31 13.13 2.12
CA TYR A 263 -22.11 12.08 1.13
C TYR A 263 -22.26 12.62 -0.30
N GLN A 264 -23.21 13.54 -0.54
CA GLN A 264 -23.26 14.24 -1.83
C GLN A 264 -22.00 15.07 -2.07
N TYR A 265 -21.50 15.78 -1.06
CA TYR A 265 -20.25 16.52 -1.16
C TYR A 265 -19.05 15.59 -1.45
N LEU A 266 -19.01 14.39 -0.85
CA LEU A 266 -18.03 13.36 -1.19
C LEU A 266 -18.10 12.99 -2.68
N ARG A 267 -19.30 12.75 -3.21
CA ARG A 267 -19.50 12.43 -4.64
C ARG A 267 -18.99 13.55 -5.54
N ASP A 268 -19.24 14.81 -5.18
CA ASP A 268 -18.76 15.98 -5.93
C ASP A 268 -17.22 16.07 -5.92
N ILE A 269 -16.58 15.84 -4.78
CA ILE A 269 -15.10 15.81 -4.65
C ILE A 269 -14.52 14.71 -5.55
N VAL A 270 -15.13 13.52 -5.53
CA VAL A 270 -14.71 12.37 -6.35
C VAL A 270 -14.85 12.68 -7.83
N TYR A 271 -15.95 13.32 -8.25
CA TYR A 271 -16.14 13.76 -9.63
C TYR A 271 -15.04 14.72 -10.07
N ILE A 272 -14.76 15.76 -9.27
CA ILE A 272 -13.71 16.75 -9.57
C ILE A 272 -12.35 16.06 -9.71
N ALA A 273 -12.00 15.19 -8.76
CA ALA A 273 -10.73 14.46 -8.79
C ALA A 273 -10.60 13.55 -10.03
N GLY A 274 -11.66 12.81 -10.38
CA GLY A 274 -11.68 11.95 -11.56
C GLY A 274 -11.58 12.73 -12.87
N HIS A 275 -12.31 13.84 -12.98
CA HIS A 275 -12.25 14.73 -14.13
C HIS A 275 -10.84 15.31 -14.32
N LEU A 276 -10.23 15.83 -13.24
CA LEU A 276 -8.85 16.33 -13.27
C LEU A 276 -7.86 15.24 -13.68
N GLN A 277 -8.06 14.01 -13.21
CA GLN A 277 -7.22 12.88 -13.61
C GLN A 277 -7.35 12.55 -15.10
N ILE A 278 -8.57 12.53 -15.65
CA ILE A 278 -8.78 12.27 -17.09
C ILE A 278 -8.09 13.35 -17.93
N ARG A 279 -8.21 14.63 -17.56
CA ARG A 279 -7.51 15.72 -18.26
C ARG A 279 -5.99 15.63 -18.16
N ALA A 280 -5.46 15.27 -16.99
CA ALA A 280 -4.02 15.05 -16.82
C ALA A 280 -3.51 13.91 -17.71
N LEU A 281 -4.30 12.84 -17.91
CA LEU A 281 -3.99 11.79 -18.88
C LEU A 281 -3.99 12.30 -20.34
N CYS A 282 -4.64 13.43 -20.62
CA CYS A 282 -4.58 14.13 -21.91
C CYS A 282 -3.50 15.25 -21.95
N GLY A 283 -2.59 15.31 -20.96
CA GLY A 283 -1.55 16.34 -20.87
C GLY A 283 -2.03 17.69 -20.31
N GLN A 284 -3.27 17.80 -19.85
CA GLN A 284 -3.85 19.04 -19.32
C GLN A 284 -3.86 19.03 -17.79
N GLN A 285 -2.92 19.74 -17.17
CA GLN A 285 -2.78 19.80 -15.71
C GLN A 285 -3.63 20.89 -15.03
N ARG A 286 -4.28 21.78 -15.80
CA ARG A 286 -5.05 22.93 -15.28
C ARG A 286 -6.48 22.89 -15.79
N THR A 287 -7.46 23.09 -14.91
CA THR A 287 -8.89 23.12 -15.24
C THR A 287 -9.58 24.28 -14.54
N HIS A 288 -10.33 25.08 -15.28
CA HIS A 288 -11.04 26.23 -14.72
C HIS A 288 -12.31 25.78 -13.98
N TYR A 289 -12.71 26.48 -12.91
CA TYR A 289 -13.87 26.08 -12.10
C TYR A 289 -15.18 26.00 -12.87
N SER A 290 -15.35 26.84 -13.89
CA SER A 290 -16.58 26.87 -14.71
C SER A 290 -16.83 25.55 -15.43
N GLU A 291 -15.79 24.74 -15.69
CA GLU A 291 -15.93 23.44 -16.37
C GLU A 291 -16.70 22.42 -15.50
N PHE A 292 -16.75 22.63 -14.19
CA PHE A 292 -17.49 21.77 -13.26
C PHE A 292 -18.93 22.23 -13.01
N ALA A 293 -19.29 23.45 -13.42
CA ALA A 293 -20.57 24.08 -13.06
C ALA A 293 -21.80 23.33 -13.58
N HIS A 294 -21.63 22.48 -14.60
CA HIS A 294 -22.70 21.62 -15.13
C HIS A 294 -23.06 20.43 -14.23
N GLN A 295 -22.19 20.06 -13.29
CA GLN A 295 -22.37 18.88 -12.44
C GLN A 295 -22.22 19.18 -10.94
N VAL A 296 -21.46 20.21 -10.58
CA VAL A 296 -21.15 20.56 -9.20
C VAL A 296 -21.65 21.97 -8.92
N SER A 297 -22.33 22.14 -7.79
CA SER A 297 -22.89 23.44 -7.41
C SER A 297 -21.80 24.49 -7.20
N PRO A 298 -22.04 25.79 -7.51
CA PRO A 298 -21.08 26.86 -7.22
C PRO A 298 -20.69 26.94 -5.74
N ALA A 299 -21.62 26.62 -4.83
CA ALA A 299 -21.36 26.58 -3.40
C ALA A 299 -20.34 25.48 -3.04
N THR A 300 -20.50 24.28 -3.61
CA THR A 300 -19.55 23.17 -3.43
C THR A 300 -18.16 23.54 -3.96
N LEU A 301 -18.09 24.12 -5.16
CA LEU A 301 -16.83 24.55 -5.77
C LEU A 301 -16.13 25.60 -4.92
N SER A 302 -16.87 26.60 -4.41
CA SER A 302 -16.34 27.64 -3.52
C SER A 302 -15.84 27.05 -2.19
N LEU A 303 -16.60 26.15 -1.58
CA LEU A 303 -16.23 25.48 -0.33
C LEU A 303 -14.93 24.68 -0.49
N MET A 304 -14.84 23.85 -1.54
CA MET A 304 -13.64 23.07 -1.84
C MET A 304 -12.45 23.98 -2.13
N ALA A 305 -12.62 25.01 -2.96
CA ALA A 305 -11.55 25.94 -3.28
C ALA A 305 -11.02 26.66 -2.03
N SER A 306 -11.91 27.17 -1.18
CA SER A 306 -11.55 27.84 0.07
C SER A 306 -10.80 26.89 1.03
N ALA A 307 -11.27 25.66 1.19
CA ALA A 307 -10.65 24.68 2.07
C ALA A 307 -9.28 24.19 1.56
N LEU A 308 -9.07 24.13 0.24
CA LEU A 308 -7.78 23.79 -0.35
C LEU A 308 -6.79 24.96 -0.33
N SER A 309 -7.27 26.20 -0.51
CA SER A 309 -6.42 27.41 -0.42
C SER A 309 -6.01 27.76 1.00
N SER A 310 -6.79 27.37 2.01
CA SER A 310 -6.49 27.65 3.43
C SER A 310 -5.58 26.63 4.10
N ALA A 311 -5.30 25.52 3.42
CA ALA A 311 -4.37 24.50 3.91
C ALA A 311 -2.93 24.91 3.62
N GLU A 312 -1.99 24.55 4.49
CA GLU A 312 -0.57 24.41 4.10
C GLU A 312 -0.48 23.23 3.11
N ALA A 313 -0.80 23.51 1.85
CA ALA A 313 -0.70 22.52 0.79
C ALA A 313 0.78 22.30 0.45
N PRO A 314 1.21 21.05 0.19
CA PRO A 314 2.52 20.81 -0.40
C PRO A 314 2.67 21.63 -1.69
N PRO A 315 3.88 22.12 -2.03
CA PRO A 315 4.13 22.80 -3.30
C PRO A 315 3.52 22.04 -4.49
N PHE A 316 2.99 22.73 -5.51
CA PHE A 316 2.30 22.12 -6.66
C PHE A 316 3.02 20.90 -7.25
N ASN A 317 4.34 21.03 -7.32
CA ASN A 317 5.26 20.11 -7.96
C ASN A 317 5.76 19.01 -7.01
N SER A 318 5.38 19.05 -5.72
CA SER A 318 5.66 18.01 -4.72
C SER A 318 5.03 16.67 -5.11
N PRO A 319 5.71 15.52 -4.88
CA PRO A 319 5.09 14.20 -5.03
C PRO A 319 3.88 13.99 -4.10
N GLN A 320 3.70 14.86 -3.11
CA GLN A 320 2.61 14.84 -2.14
C GLN A 320 1.42 15.74 -2.51
N ASN A 321 1.51 16.49 -3.61
CA ASN A 321 0.45 17.36 -4.09
C ASN A 321 -0.50 16.58 -5.02
N PHE A 322 -1.81 16.65 -4.74
CA PHE A 322 -2.84 16.04 -5.59
C PHE A 322 -3.66 17.09 -6.35
N ILE A 323 -4.30 18.01 -5.62
CA ILE A 323 -5.08 19.13 -6.18
C ILE A 323 -4.63 20.41 -5.48
N GLN A 324 -4.27 21.42 -6.26
CA GLN A 324 -4.01 22.77 -5.78
C GLN A 324 -4.99 23.76 -6.42
N VAL A 325 -5.26 24.83 -5.70
CA VAL A 325 -6.04 25.98 -6.18
C VAL A 325 -5.09 27.12 -6.53
N GLN A 326 -5.25 27.68 -7.72
CA GLN A 326 -4.54 28.90 -8.12
C GLN A 326 -5.36 29.66 -9.17
N ASP A 327 -5.59 30.96 -8.94
CA ASP A 327 -6.17 31.91 -9.90
C ASP A 327 -7.48 31.44 -10.57
N GLY A 328 -8.37 30.76 -9.82
CA GLY A 328 -9.64 30.25 -10.34
C GLY A 328 -9.54 28.88 -11.05
N PHE A 329 -8.40 28.21 -10.93
CA PHE A 329 -8.15 26.88 -11.49
C PHE A 329 -7.91 25.85 -10.40
N TYR A 330 -8.34 24.62 -10.68
CA TYR A 330 -7.79 23.43 -10.05
C TYR A 330 -6.62 22.93 -10.87
N LEU A 331 -5.49 22.71 -10.20
CA LEU A 331 -4.26 22.20 -10.77
C LEU A 331 -4.05 20.77 -10.27
N ARG A 332 -3.80 19.83 -11.18
CA ARG A 332 -3.53 18.43 -10.86
C ARG A 332 -2.03 18.24 -10.59
N GLY A 333 -1.69 17.84 -9.36
CA GLY A 333 -0.32 17.59 -8.92
C GLY A 333 0.23 16.21 -9.31
N ALA A 334 1.38 15.83 -8.76
CA ALA A 334 2.07 14.58 -9.11
C ALA A 334 1.61 13.34 -8.30
N LEU A 335 0.96 13.52 -7.14
CA LEU A 335 0.51 12.40 -6.32
C LEU A 335 -0.50 11.55 -7.10
N ASN A 336 -0.42 10.23 -7.02
CA ASN A 336 -1.30 9.33 -7.76
C ASN A 336 -2.80 9.51 -7.34
N LEU A 337 -3.72 9.03 -8.18
CA LEU A 337 -5.16 9.24 -7.98
C LEU A 337 -5.68 8.70 -6.66
N LYS A 338 -5.42 7.43 -6.35
CA LYS A 338 -6.00 6.75 -5.18
C LYS A 338 -5.56 7.38 -3.87
N TYR A 339 -4.27 7.65 -3.73
CA TYR A 339 -3.71 8.24 -2.52
C TYR A 339 -4.10 9.72 -2.41
N GLY A 340 -4.02 10.44 -3.52
CA GLY A 340 -4.40 11.85 -3.57
C GLY A 340 -5.88 12.09 -3.26
N LEU A 341 -6.77 11.25 -3.78
CA LEU A 341 -8.19 11.31 -3.49
C LEU A 341 -8.48 11.05 -2.00
N LYS A 342 -7.89 10.00 -1.40
CA LYS A 342 -8.02 9.76 0.05
C LYS A 342 -7.51 10.93 0.89
N LYS A 343 -6.39 11.56 0.48
CA LYS A 343 -5.81 12.73 1.16
C LYS A 343 -6.75 13.93 1.11
N VAL A 344 -7.26 14.27 -0.08
CA VAL A 344 -8.20 15.38 -0.27
C VAL A 344 -9.52 15.14 0.45
N VAL A 345 -10.10 13.95 0.34
CA VAL A 345 -11.32 13.58 1.07
C VAL A 345 -11.09 13.68 2.58
N GLY A 346 -9.96 13.15 3.07
CA GLY A 346 -9.59 13.23 4.48
C GLY A 346 -9.47 14.67 4.98
N HIS A 347 -8.89 15.56 4.19
CA HIS A 347 -8.76 16.99 4.52
C HIS A 347 -10.12 17.71 4.54
N LEU A 348 -10.93 17.49 3.50
CA LEU A 348 -12.17 18.24 3.29
C LEU A 348 -13.33 17.77 4.16
N LEU A 349 -13.44 16.46 4.42
CA LEU A 349 -14.67 15.86 4.95
C LEU A 349 -14.55 15.28 6.35
N ILE A 350 -13.37 14.79 6.78
CA ILE A 350 -13.33 13.86 7.92
C ILE A 350 -13.87 14.45 9.23
N LYS A 351 -13.66 15.76 9.47
CA LYS A 351 -14.11 16.47 10.68
C LYS A 351 -15.42 17.24 10.47
N GLN A 352 -16.01 17.20 9.28
CA GLN A 352 -17.27 17.88 8.99
C GLN A 352 -18.42 17.17 9.67
N LYS A 353 -19.45 17.93 10.07
CA LYS A 353 -20.64 17.41 10.73
C LYS A 353 -21.88 17.78 9.94
N ASN A 354 -22.84 16.85 9.84
CA ASN A 354 -24.17 17.21 9.34
C ASN A 354 -24.83 18.19 10.32
N PRO A 355 -25.64 19.15 9.84
CA PRO A 355 -26.39 20.05 10.72
C PRO A 355 -27.19 19.26 11.76
N GLY A 356 -26.99 19.56 13.05
CA GLY A 356 -27.66 18.87 14.16
C GLY A 356 -27.00 17.55 14.61
N SER A 357 -25.99 17.04 13.90
CA SER A 357 -25.24 15.84 14.33
C SER A 357 -24.12 16.18 15.32
N LYS A 358 -23.92 15.33 16.32
CA LYS A 358 -22.74 15.39 17.21
C LYS A 358 -21.52 14.67 16.61
N GLU A 359 -21.76 13.69 15.75
CA GLU A 359 -20.73 12.88 15.08
C GLU A 359 -20.23 13.57 13.81
N ASP A 360 -18.92 13.43 13.56
CA ASP A 360 -18.32 13.81 12.30
C ASP A 360 -18.54 12.75 11.21
N PHE A 361 -18.38 13.17 9.95
CA PHE A 361 -18.59 12.32 8.79
C PHE A 361 -17.67 11.11 8.75
N GLY A 362 -16.43 11.24 9.24
CA GLY A 362 -15.50 10.11 9.33
C GLY A 362 -16.06 8.98 10.20
N ASN A 363 -16.57 9.33 11.38
CA ASN A 363 -17.21 8.39 12.30
C ASN A 363 -18.52 7.84 11.73
N THR A 364 -19.39 8.68 11.16
CA THR A 364 -20.65 8.24 10.55
C THR A 364 -20.41 7.26 9.40
N LEU A 365 -19.44 7.55 8.52
CA LEU A 365 -19.08 6.68 7.41
C LEU A 365 -18.48 5.36 7.92
N GLY A 366 -17.57 5.41 8.90
CA GLY A 366 -17.00 4.21 9.52
C GLY A 366 -18.08 3.30 10.11
N ASN A 367 -18.95 3.85 10.97
CA ASN A 367 -20.04 3.11 11.60
C ASN A 367 -20.98 2.47 10.56
N ASN A 368 -21.35 3.21 9.50
CA ASN A 368 -22.19 2.67 8.44
C ASN A 368 -21.46 1.59 7.62
N PHE A 369 -20.15 1.76 7.38
CA PHE A 369 -19.33 0.78 6.69
C PHE A 369 -19.33 -0.57 7.43
N GLU A 370 -19.19 -0.52 8.75
CA GLU A 370 -19.13 -1.68 9.64
C GLU A 370 -20.50 -2.36 9.82
N ARG A 371 -21.55 -1.57 10.13
CA ARG A 371 -22.87 -2.11 10.51
C ARG A 371 -23.73 -2.52 9.34
N ASP A 372 -23.77 -1.68 8.31
CA ASP A 372 -24.78 -1.80 7.24
C ASP A 372 -24.13 -2.25 5.94
N TYR A 373 -23.10 -1.56 5.48
CA TYR A 373 -22.55 -1.73 4.13
C TYR A 373 -21.97 -3.14 3.88
N ILE A 374 -21.08 -3.64 4.75
CA ILE A 374 -20.49 -4.99 4.57
C ILE A 374 -21.57 -6.06 4.68
N VAL A 375 -22.45 -5.94 5.67
CA VAL A 375 -23.54 -6.91 5.90
C VAL A 375 -24.49 -6.95 4.70
N ASN A 376 -24.88 -5.78 4.18
CA ASN A 376 -25.72 -5.65 2.99
C ASN A 376 -25.03 -6.23 1.75
N TYR A 377 -23.73 -6.01 1.59
CA TYR A 377 -22.96 -6.60 0.50
C TYR A 377 -23.04 -8.13 0.53
N ILE A 378 -22.73 -8.73 1.69
CA ILE A 378 -22.68 -10.19 1.83
C ILE A 378 -24.08 -10.79 1.62
N ARG A 379 -25.12 -10.16 2.18
CA ARG A 379 -26.52 -10.60 1.98
C ARG A 379 -26.95 -10.53 0.52
N ALA A 380 -26.54 -9.50 -0.21
CA ALA A 380 -26.83 -9.33 -1.63
C ALA A 380 -26.08 -10.30 -2.55
N LEU A 381 -25.14 -11.10 -2.03
CA LEU A 381 -24.59 -12.23 -2.78
C LEU A 381 -25.60 -13.37 -2.92
N GLU A 382 -26.69 -13.35 -2.14
CA GLU A 382 -27.75 -14.39 -2.11
C GLU A 382 -27.18 -15.81 -2.00
N SER A 383 -26.08 -15.95 -1.25
CA SER A 383 -25.35 -17.19 -1.14
C SER A 383 -25.88 -18.03 0.02
N GLU A 384 -26.33 -19.26 -0.27
CA GLU A 384 -26.69 -20.25 0.76
C GLU A 384 -25.48 -20.72 1.59
N ARG A 385 -24.26 -20.45 1.13
CA ARG A 385 -23.02 -20.81 1.82
C ARG A 385 -22.75 -19.91 3.01
N TYR A 386 -23.05 -18.62 2.89
CA TYR A 386 -22.57 -17.60 3.82
C TYR A 386 -23.70 -17.05 4.68
N LYS A 387 -23.64 -17.33 5.98
CA LYS A 387 -24.56 -16.75 6.96
C LYS A 387 -23.87 -15.70 7.80
N VAL A 388 -24.44 -14.49 7.83
CA VAL A 388 -23.94 -13.37 8.64
C VAL A 388 -24.69 -13.28 9.96
N TYR A 389 -23.94 -13.18 11.04
CA TYR A 389 -24.41 -12.89 12.39
C TYR A 389 -23.95 -11.49 12.79
N GLY A 390 -24.68 -10.86 13.72
CA GLY A 390 -24.40 -9.51 14.20
C GLY A 390 -23.14 -9.42 15.07
N GLU A 391 -22.98 -8.26 15.70
CA GLU A 391 -21.82 -7.95 16.54
C GLU A 391 -21.70 -8.84 17.79
N LEU A 392 -20.46 -9.08 18.22
CA LEU A 392 -20.13 -9.81 19.44
C LEU A 392 -19.13 -9.00 20.28
N LYS A 393 -19.65 -8.22 21.23
CA LYS A 393 -18.85 -7.27 22.03
C LYS A 393 -18.86 -7.60 23.52
N ALA A 394 -17.80 -7.30 24.26
CA ALA A 394 -17.80 -7.45 25.72
C ALA A 394 -18.83 -6.51 26.38
N GLY A 395 -19.65 -7.03 27.29
CA GLY A 395 -20.56 -6.19 28.10
C GLY A 395 -19.83 -5.55 29.28
N ASN A 396 -20.40 -4.51 29.88
CA ASN A 396 -19.79 -3.78 31.01
C ASN A 396 -19.41 -4.67 32.21
N HIS A 397 -20.23 -5.71 32.48
CA HIS A 397 -20.03 -6.68 33.55
C HIS A 397 -19.51 -8.03 33.07
N ALA A 398 -18.96 -8.11 31.85
CA ALA A 398 -18.42 -9.35 31.33
C ALA A 398 -17.18 -9.80 32.12
N GLN A 399 -17.08 -11.12 32.35
CA GLN A 399 -15.93 -11.74 33.01
C GLN A 399 -14.67 -11.63 32.15
N VAL A 400 -14.82 -11.78 30.83
CA VAL A 400 -13.78 -11.48 29.84
C VAL A 400 -14.12 -10.14 29.18
N LYS A 401 -13.19 -9.18 29.23
CA LYS A 401 -13.38 -7.81 28.70
C LYS A 401 -12.45 -7.54 27.53
N GLY A 402 -12.79 -6.53 26.73
CA GLY A 402 -11.90 -5.97 25.70
C GLY A 402 -12.00 -6.61 24.32
N TYR A 403 -12.73 -7.72 24.17
CA TYR A 403 -13.04 -8.27 22.86
C TYR A 403 -14.15 -7.47 22.17
N ASP A 404 -14.03 -7.35 20.86
CA ASP A 404 -14.92 -6.64 19.97
C ASP A 404 -14.89 -7.34 18.61
N VAL A 405 -16.06 -7.56 18.04
CA VAL A 405 -16.27 -8.21 16.75
C VAL A 405 -17.47 -7.54 16.12
N ASP A 406 -17.29 -6.99 14.93
CA ASP A 406 -18.35 -6.24 14.24
C ASP A 406 -19.37 -7.19 13.58
N LEU A 407 -18.89 -8.33 13.07
CA LEU A 407 -19.74 -9.37 12.51
C LEU A 407 -19.08 -10.75 12.57
N VAL A 408 -19.90 -11.80 12.52
CA VAL A 408 -19.43 -13.18 12.35
C VAL A 408 -19.98 -13.73 11.05
N LEU A 409 -19.08 -14.22 10.19
CA LEU A 409 -19.44 -14.92 8.96
C LEU A 409 -19.31 -16.42 9.18
N HIS A 410 -20.38 -17.16 8.97
CA HIS A 410 -20.37 -18.62 9.00
C HIS A 410 -20.40 -19.14 7.57
N ASP A 411 -19.33 -19.83 7.17
CA ASP A 411 -19.28 -20.64 5.95
C ASP A 411 -19.88 -22.01 6.25
N GLN A 412 -21.17 -22.13 5.92
CA GLN A 412 -21.98 -23.31 6.21
C GLN A 412 -21.53 -24.55 5.44
N ALA A 413 -20.86 -24.37 4.28
CA ALA A 413 -20.36 -25.49 3.49
C ALA A 413 -19.18 -26.20 4.19
N HIS A 414 -18.42 -25.49 5.02
CA HIS A 414 -17.22 -26.01 5.68
C HIS A 414 -17.30 -26.02 7.22
N ASP A 415 -18.45 -25.65 7.79
CA ASP A 415 -18.63 -25.45 9.25
C ASP A 415 -17.54 -24.53 9.84
N GLN A 416 -17.22 -23.41 9.17
CA GLN A 416 -16.17 -22.47 9.61
C GLN A 416 -16.75 -21.12 10.03
N TYR A 417 -16.33 -20.62 11.18
CA TYR A 417 -16.73 -19.34 11.74
C TYR A 417 -15.60 -18.32 11.63
N TYR A 418 -15.87 -17.20 10.97
CA TYR A 418 -14.92 -16.09 10.84
C TYR A 418 -15.40 -14.92 11.70
N PHE A 419 -14.70 -14.66 12.79
CA PHE A 419 -14.91 -13.49 13.66
C PHE A 419 -14.19 -12.30 13.04
N ILE A 420 -14.95 -11.33 12.55
CA ILE A 420 -14.42 -10.22 11.76
C ILE A 420 -14.50 -8.91 12.55
N GLN A 421 -13.35 -8.28 12.74
CA GLN A 421 -13.26 -6.88 13.14
C GLN A 421 -12.91 -6.05 11.90
N VAL A 422 -13.71 -5.03 11.63
CA VAL A 422 -13.52 -4.11 10.54
C VAL A 422 -12.74 -2.89 11.04
N LYS A 423 -11.80 -2.40 10.23
CA LYS A 423 -11.07 -1.14 10.44
C LYS A 423 -10.97 -0.40 9.11
N TYR A 424 -12.00 0.38 8.81
CA TYR A 424 -12.05 1.22 7.62
C TYR A 424 -11.28 2.53 7.83
N ARG A 425 -10.46 2.94 6.85
CA ARG A 425 -9.74 4.22 6.88
C ARG A 425 -10.06 5.08 5.66
N LEU A 426 -10.70 6.23 5.90
CA LEU A 426 -10.98 7.21 4.85
C LEU A 426 -9.73 8.00 4.42
N ARG A 427 -8.70 8.07 5.28
CA ARG A 427 -7.44 8.79 5.07
C ARG A 427 -6.24 7.96 5.52
N ASP A 428 -5.04 8.52 5.36
CA ASP A 428 -3.76 7.95 5.82
C ASP A 428 -3.46 6.59 5.15
N GLN A 429 -3.27 6.61 3.83
CA GLN A 429 -2.76 5.46 3.08
C GLN A 429 -1.23 5.49 3.13
N PRO A 430 -0.57 4.58 3.85
CA PRO A 430 0.89 4.55 3.91
C PRO A 430 1.46 4.16 2.55
N THR A 431 2.49 4.89 2.15
CA THR A 431 3.24 4.72 0.89
C THR A 431 4.61 4.12 1.18
N TYR A 432 5.29 4.60 2.23
CA TYR A 432 6.63 4.14 2.59
C TYR A 432 6.62 3.00 3.59
N LEU A 433 7.65 2.14 3.54
CA LEU A 433 7.83 1.05 4.50
C LEU A 433 7.81 1.58 5.94
N SER A 434 8.40 2.75 6.21
CA SER A 434 8.33 3.39 7.52
C SER A 434 6.89 3.70 7.94
N GLU A 435 6.07 4.23 7.04
CA GLU A 435 4.67 4.57 7.31
C GLU A 435 3.82 3.33 7.51
N GLN A 436 4.09 2.26 6.74
CA GLN A 436 3.43 0.96 6.88
C GLN A 436 3.68 0.38 8.28
N TYR A 437 4.94 0.40 8.74
CA TYR A 437 5.31 0.00 10.09
C TYR A 437 4.67 0.91 11.14
N GLN A 438 4.75 2.23 10.99
CA GLN A 438 4.11 3.19 11.92
C GLN A 438 2.62 2.88 12.08
N LEU A 439 1.89 2.63 10.98
CA LEU A 439 0.48 2.30 11.00
C LEU A 439 0.18 1.04 11.83
N MET A 440 1.00 -0.01 11.69
CA MET A 440 0.83 -1.27 12.43
C MET A 440 0.93 -1.11 13.96
N PHE A 441 1.63 -0.07 14.42
CA PHE A 441 1.80 0.26 15.84
C PHE A 441 0.93 1.42 16.33
N ARG A 442 0.12 2.05 15.47
CA ARG A 442 -0.83 3.06 15.94
C ARG A 442 -1.90 2.40 16.80
N ASP A 443 -2.18 2.98 17.97
CA ASP A 443 -3.10 2.42 18.96
C ASP A 443 -4.50 2.10 18.41
N ASP A 444 -5.02 2.91 17.50
CA ASP A 444 -6.35 2.72 16.88
C ASP A 444 -6.38 1.49 15.97
N PHE A 445 -5.29 1.22 15.25
CA PHE A 445 -5.18 0.08 14.35
C PHE A 445 -4.77 -1.19 15.11
N HIS A 446 -3.73 -1.09 15.95
CA HIS A 446 -3.21 -2.18 16.77
C HIS A 446 -4.26 -2.78 17.71
N ARG A 447 -5.15 -1.94 18.28
CA ARG A 447 -6.25 -2.40 19.13
C ARG A 447 -7.16 -3.40 18.44
N GLY A 448 -7.41 -3.24 17.13
CA GLY A 448 -8.30 -4.10 16.35
C GLY A 448 -7.90 -5.56 16.39
N TYR A 449 -6.68 -5.88 15.95
CA TYR A 449 -6.23 -7.27 15.87
C TYR A 449 -5.61 -7.76 17.19
N ALA A 450 -4.74 -6.97 17.83
CA ALA A 450 -3.93 -7.44 18.95
C ALA A 450 -4.65 -7.39 20.30
N LYS A 451 -5.71 -6.59 20.43
CA LYS A 451 -6.48 -6.47 21.69
C LYS A 451 -7.90 -6.97 21.56
N GLN A 452 -8.61 -6.71 20.46
CA GLN A 452 -10.01 -7.11 20.34
C GLN A 452 -10.14 -8.58 19.90
N LEU A 453 -9.65 -8.90 18.71
CA LEU A 453 -9.75 -10.27 18.16
C LEU A 453 -8.93 -11.29 18.95
N LEU A 454 -7.68 -10.94 19.31
CA LEU A 454 -6.80 -11.86 20.02
C LEU A 454 -7.33 -12.24 21.41
N ILE A 455 -7.98 -11.31 22.14
CA ILE A 455 -8.60 -11.62 23.43
C ILE A 455 -9.71 -12.66 23.25
N LEU A 456 -10.59 -12.49 22.25
CA LEU A 456 -11.64 -13.47 21.99
C LEU A 456 -11.05 -14.83 21.63
N LYS A 457 -10.02 -14.86 20.78
CA LYS A 457 -9.33 -16.08 20.40
C LYS A 457 -8.80 -16.83 21.63
N GLN A 458 -8.11 -16.14 22.52
CA GLN A 458 -7.50 -16.74 23.72
C GLN A 458 -8.54 -17.23 24.74
N HIS A 459 -9.76 -16.70 24.70
CA HIS A 459 -10.81 -16.99 25.69
C HIS A 459 -12.05 -17.66 25.08
N LEU A 460 -11.95 -18.21 23.87
CA LEU A 460 -13.10 -18.75 23.15
C LEU A 460 -13.81 -19.87 23.94
N ASN A 461 -13.06 -20.64 24.73
CA ASN A 461 -13.57 -21.73 25.57
C ASN A 461 -14.01 -21.29 26.98
N HIS A 462 -13.85 -20.01 27.33
CA HIS A 462 -14.26 -19.51 28.63
C HIS A 462 -15.79 -19.63 28.79
N PRO A 463 -16.33 -20.11 29.94
CA PRO A 463 -17.76 -20.38 30.10
C PRO A 463 -18.66 -19.20 29.75
N SER A 464 -18.28 -17.98 30.14
CA SER A 464 -19.03 -16.77 29.81
C SER A 464 -19.06 -16.45 28.31
N ILE A 465 -17.98 -16.77 27.58
CA ILE A 465 -17.91 -16.59 26.13
C ILE A 465 -18.75 -17.66 25.44
N ARG A 466 -18.65 -18.93 25.87
CA ARG A 466 -19.49 -20.03 25.37
C ARG A 466 -20.98 -19.73 25.49
N GLN A 467 -21.41 -19.26 26.66
CA GLN A 467 -22.80 -18.87 26.90
C GLN A 467 -23.24 -17.76 25.93
N LYS A 468 -22.38 -16.75 25.74
CA LYS A 468 -22.69 -15.64 24.84
C LYS A 468 -22.73 -16.05 23.38
N LEU A 469 -21.84 -16.92 22.93
CA LEU A 469 -21.88 -17.50 21.59
C LEU A 469 -23.21 -18.24 21.38
N ALA A 470 -23.63 -19.08 22.33
CA ALA A 470 -24.90 -19.79 22.24
C ALA A 470 -26.11 -18.84 22.14
N GLN A 471 -26.14 -17.77 22.96
CA GLN A 471 -27.19 -16.74 22.92
C GLN A 471 -27.28 -16.01 21.58
N ASN A 472 -26.16 -15.91 20.85
CA ASN A 472 -26.10 -15.26 19.52
C ASN A 472 -26.24 -16.27 18.36
N GLY A 473 -26.63 -17.52 18.63
CA GLY A 473 -26.78 -18.55 17.60
C GLY A 473 -25.46 -19.10 17.05
N LEU A 474 -24.37 -18.92 17.79
CA LEU A 474 -23.00 -19.32 17.46
C LEU A 474 -22.52 -20.49 18.34
N ALA A 475 -23.44 -21.32 18.86
CA ALA A 475 -23.08 -22.46 19.73
C ALA A 475 -22.12 -23.46 19.06
N GLY A 476 -22.17 -23.56 17.72
CA GLY A 476 -21.32 -24.44 16.91
C GLY A 476 -19.88 -23.93 16.72
N ALA A 477 -19.59 -22.65 17.02
CA ALA A 477 -18.23 -22.12 16.94
C ALA A 477 -17.36 -22.76 18.03
N ARG A 478 -16.22 -23.32 17.67
CA ARG A 478 -15.23 -24.04 18.49
C ARG A 478 -13.84 -23.56 18.12
N GLU A 479 -12.83 -23.87 18.94
CA GLU A 479 -11.47 -23.39 18.70
C GLU A 479 -10.86 -23.87 17.38
N ASP A 480 -11.22 -25.08 16.94
CA ASP A 480 -10.72 -25.73 15.71
C ASP A 480 -11.39 -25.23 14.43
N ASN A 481 -12.59 -24.64 14.52
CA ASN A 481 -13.35 -24.12 13.37
C ASN A 481 -13.60 -22.61 13.43
N SER A 482 -12.91 -21.90 14.33
CA SER A 482 -13.05 -20.45 14.50
C SER A 482 -11.77 -19.72 14.11
N HIS A 483 -11.91 -18.78 13.19
CA HIS A 483 -10.83 -17.98 12.63
C HIS A 483 -11.10 -16.50 12.83
N PHE A 484 -10.05 -15.70 12.88
CA PHE A 484 -10.13 -14.29 13.25
C PHE A 484 -9.60 -13.44 12.11
N ILE A 485 -10.40 -12.48 11.66
CA ILE A 485 -10.09 -11.66 10.49
C ILE A 485 -10.14 -10.18 10.87
N LEU A 486 -9.06 -9.46 10.56
CA LEU A 486 -9.07 -8.01 10.46
C LEU A 486 -9.40 -7.62 9.01
N LEU A 487 -10.56 -7.01 8.80
CA LEU A 487 -10.99 -6.53 7.49
C LEU A 487 -10.71 -5.03 7.37
N HIS A 488 -9.97 -4.60 6.35
CA HIS A 488 -9.50 -3.22 6.19
C HIS A 488 -9.55 -2.77 4.72
N ASN A 489 -9.11 -1.55 4.42
CA ASN A 489 -9.02 -1.01 3.05
C ASN A 489 -7.59 -0.55 2.68
N LEU A 490 -6.60 -1.35 3.09
CA LEU A 490 -5.16 -1.05 2.98
C LEU A 490 -4.47 -2.16 2.16
N PRO A 491 -4.13 -1.93 0.89
CA PRO A 491 -3.63 -2.99 0.00
C PRO A 491 -2.39 -3.74 0.50
N PHE A 492 -1.41 -3.05 1.09
CA PHE A 492 -0.14 -3.65 1.53
C PHE A 492 -0.28 -4.72 2.65
N LEU A 493 -1.40 -4.72 3.37
CA LEU A 493 -1.70 -5.69 4.43
C LEU A 493 -2.56 -6.85 3.96
N ASN A 494 -2.99 -6.86 2.69
CA ASN A 494 -3.75 -7.98 2.17
C ASN A 494 -2.91 -9.27 2.26
N TYR A 495 -3.55 -10.38 2.56
CA TYR A 495 -2.89 -11.68 2.77
C TYR A 495 -1.80 -11.69 3.85
N HIS A 496 -1.86 -10.78 4.81
CA HIS A 496 -0.98 -10.78 5.98
C HIS A 496 -1.59 -11.62 7.11
N GLN A 497 -0.74 -12.18 7.96
CA GLN A 497 -1.18 -12.86 9.18
C GLN A 497 -0.29 -12.44 10.35
N THR A 498 -0.90 -12.17 11.50
CA THR A 498 -0.18 -12.02 12.76
C THR A 498 -0.92 -12.64 13.93
N GLN A 499 -0.22 -13.43 14.74
CA GLN A 499 -0.78 -14.09 15.94
C GLN A 499 -2.07 -14.90 15.69
N GLY A 500 -2.21 -15.47 14.49
CA GLY A 500 -3.41 -16.22 14.07
C GLY A 500 -4.60 -15.34 13.67
N VAL A 501 -4.42 -14.03 13.55
CA VAL A 501 -5.37 -13.10 12.94
C VAL A 501 -4.97 -12.86 11.48
N LEU A 502 -5.92 -13.06 10.57
CA LEU A 502 -5.76 -12.93 9.13
C LEU A 502 -6.19 -11.52 8.68
N PHE A 503 -5.48 -10.95 7.71
CA PHE A 503 -5.70 -9.60 7.24
C PHE A 503 -6.17 -9.65 5.79
N TYR A 504 -7.33 -9.06 5.55
CA TYR A 504 -7.90 -8.96 4.21
C TYR A 504 -8.25 -7.52 3.88
N GLU A 505 -7.85 -7.10 2.69
CA GLU A 505 -8.33 -5.86 2.10
C GLU A 505 -9.73 -6.10 1.51
N TRP A 506 -10.67 -5.18 1.75
CA TRP A 506 -12.09 -5.35 1.44
C TRP A 506 -12.37 -5.61 -0.04
N ASN A 507 -11.72 -4.89 -0.97
CA ASN A 507 -11.94 -5.10 -2.40
C ASN A 507 -11.53 -6.52 -2.82
N ARG A 508 -10.46 -7.09 -2.24
CA ARG A 508 -10.05 -8.47 -2.46
C ARG A 508 -10.92 -9.47 -1.72
N PHE A 509 -11.31 -9.19 -0.49
CA PHE A 509 -12.21 -10.04 0.29
C PHE A 509 -13.55 -10.26 -0.42
N ARG A 510 -14.12 -9.21 -1.00
CA ARG A 510 -15.33 -9.29 -1.84
C ARG A 510 -15.19 -10.24 -3.02
N ASN A 511 -14.01 -10.26 -3.65
CA ASN A 511 -13.73 -11.19 -4.74
C ASN A 511 -13.56 -12.62 -4.24
N LEU A 512 -12.93 -12.81 -3.07
CA LEU A 512 -12.85 -14.11 -2.43
C LEU A 512 -14.24 -14.68 -2.23
N LEU A 513 -15.17 -13.94 -1.60
CA LEU A 513 -16.58 -14.34 -1.40
C LEU A 513 -17.33 -14.72 -2.69
N LYS A 514 -16.82 -14.32 -3.87
CA LYS A 514 -17.38 -14.60 -5.19
C LYS A 514 -16.58 -15.67 -5.96
N ALA A 515 -16.04 -16.68 -5.28
CA ALA A 515 -15.20 -17.72 -5.89
C ALA A 515 -13.86 -17.22 -6.39
N GLY A 516 -13.24 -16.33 -5.62
CA GLY A 516 -11.89 -15.87 -5.89
C GLY A 516 -11.73 -15.11 -7.20
N ARG A 517 -12.80 -14.53 -7.76
CA ARG A 517 -12.79 -13.89 -9.08
C ARG A 517 -11.63 -12.91 -9.24
N ILE A 518 -10.87 -13.08 -10.30
CA ILE A 518 -9.80 -12.17 -10.71
C ILE A 518 -10.17 -11.56 -12.04
N SER A 519 -10.09 -10.23 -12.13
CA SER A 519 -10.10 -9.54 -13.42
C SER A 519 -8.70 -9.59 -14.01
N VAL A 520 -8.57 -10.21 -15.17
CA VAL A 520 -7.31 -10.28 -15.92
C VAL A 520 -7.39 -9.28 -17.05
N LEU A 521 -6.33 -8.52 -17.25
CA LEU A 521 -6.25 -7.67 -18.42
C LEU A 521 -5.48 -8.35 -19.54
N SER A 522 -6.08 -8.32 -20.73
CA SER A 522 -5.52 -8.77 -21.99
C SER A 522 -5.52 -7.63 -23.02
N PRO A 523 -4.77 -7.77 -24.14
CA PRO A 523 -4.85 -6.82 -25.26
C PRO A 523 -6.27 -6.64 -25.83
N GLY A 524 -7.13 -7.65 -25.68
CA GLY A 524 -8.53 -7.62 -26.10
C GLY A 524 -9.51 -7.03 -25.06
N GLY A 525 -9.02 -6.55 -23.92
CA GLY A 525 -9.83 -6.01 -22.83
C GLY A 525 -9.72 -6.80 -21.52
N ILE A 526 -10.69 -6.60 -20.62
CA ILE A 526 -10.73 -7.22 -19.29
C ILE A 526 -11.49 -8.56 -19.38
N SER A 527 -10.83 -9.67 -19.06
CA SER A 527 -11.42 -11.00 -18.87
C SER A 527 -11.52 -11.35 -17.38
N GLN A 528 -12.20 -12.46 -17.04
CA GLN A 528 -12.32 -12.96 -15.67
C GLN A 528 -11.78 -14.38 -15.56
N GLU A 529 -10.98 -14.62 -14.51
CA GLU A 529 -10.52 -15.95 -14.10
C GLU A 529 -11.06 -16.28 -12.70
N GLN A 530 -11.21 -17.58 -12.41
CA GLN A 530 -11.61 -18.10 -11.11
C GLN A 530 -10.59 -19.16 -10.68
N PRO A 531 -9.50 -18.76 -10.02
CA PRO A 531 -8.44 -19.68 -9.62
C PRO A 531 -8.79 -20.56 -8.41
N LEU A 532 -9.88 -20.23 -7.71
CA LEU A 532 -10.32 -20.95 -6.51
C LEU A 532 -11.59 -21.73 -6.84
N ASP A 533 -11.48 -23.05 -6.71
CA ASP A 533 -12.60 -24.01 -6.75
C ASP A 533 -13.46 -23.91 -5.48
N ASP A 534 -12.83 -23.62 -4.35
CA ASP A 534 -13.46 -23.44 -3.05
C ASP A 534 -12.70 -22.43 -2.16
N GLN A 535 -13.43 -21.64 -1.38
CA GLN A 535 -12.96 -20.46 -0.65
C GLN A 535 -12.89 -20.70 0.86
N GLN A 536 -11.89 -21.44 1.32
CA GLN A 536 -11.63 -21.54 2.75
C GLN A 536 -10.82 -20.32 3.21
N LEU A 537 -11.51 -19.24 3.63
CA LEU A 537 -10.91 -17.94 3.96
C LEU A 537 -9.83 -17.99 5.05
N TRP A 538 -9.71 -19.09 5.78
CA TRP A 538 -8.65 -19.31 6.77
C TRP A 538 -7.37 -19.92 6.19
N GLN A 539 -7.44 -20.56 5.03
CA GLN A 539 -6.29 -21.19 4.37
C GLN A 539 -5.54 -20.18 3.52
N LEU A 540 -4.91 -19.22 4.21
CA LEU A 540 -4.21 -18.11 3.57
C LEU A 540 -3.16 -18.59 2.55
N GLU A 541 -2.36 -19.59 2.91
CA GLU A 541 -1.36 -20.17 2.01
C GLU A 541 -2.01 -20.77 0.75
N ARG A 542 -3.10 -21.54 0.88
CA ARG A 542 -3.84 -22.09 -0.27
C ARG A 542 -4.36 -20.97 -1.17
N ILE A 543 -4.93 -19.92 -0.58
CA ILE A 543 -5.45 -18.78 -1.33
C ILE A 543 -4.32 -18.12 -2.11
N VAL A 544 -3.19 -17.84 -1.46
CA VAL A 544 -2.01 -17.25 -2.10
C VAL A 544 -1.51 -18.16 -3.23
N GLU A 545 -1.38 -19.48 -2.99
CA GLU A 545 -0.94 -20.44 -3.99
C GLU A 545 -1.87 -20.52 -5.20
N ALA A 546 -3.19 -20.40 -5.01
CA ALA A 546 -4.16 -20.43 -6.11
C ALA A 546 -3.92 -19.32 -7.14
N HIS A 547 -3.43 -18.14 -6.72
CA HIS A 547 -3.02 -17.07 -7.63
C HIS A 547 -1.82 -17.43 -8.53
N PHE A 548 -1.18 -18.58 -8.30
CA PHE A 548 -0.05 -19.12 -9.06
C PHE A 548 -0.36 -20.49 -9.66
N GLN A 549 -1.62 -20.91 -9.76
CA GLN A 549 -2.02 -22.19 -10.36
C GLN A 549 -2.33 -22.06 -11.87
N ASP A 550 -2.99 -23.06 -12.46
CA ASP A 550 -3.25 -23.12 -13.89
C ASP A 550 -4.19 -21.99 -14.36
N GLY A 551 -3.85 -21.35 -15.47
CA GLY A 551 -4.50 -20.13 -15.98
C GLY A 551 -3.48 -19.12 -16.52
N GLN A 552 -3.96 -18.11 -17.25
CA GLN A 552 -3.08 -17.09 -17.82
C GLN A 552 -2.53 -16.18 -16.72
N SER A 553 -3.37 -15.75 -15.76
CA SER A 553 -2.91 -14.96 -14.61
C SER A 553 -1.92 -15.73 -13.74
N GLY A 554 -2.22 -17.00 -13.45
CA GLY A 554 -1.36 -17.84 -12.63
C GLY A 554 0.01 -18.09 -13.26
N HIS A 555 0.06 -18.35 -14.58
CA HIS A 555 1.33 -18.48 -15.30
C HIS A 555 2.16 -17.18 -15.25
N ASN A 556 1.54 -16.04 -15.52
CA ASN A 556 2.21 -14.73 -15.44
C ASN A 556 2.72 -14.46 -14.02
N ASN A 557 1.93 -14.79 -12.99
CA ASN A 557 2.33 -14.57 -11.60
C ASN A 557 3.53 -15.44 -11.21
N ARG A 558 3.56 -16.72 -11.63
CA ARG A 558 4.73 -17.61 -11.40
C ARG A 558 6.00 -17.03 -12.00
N LEU A 559 5.91 -16.58 -13.25
CA LEU A 559 7.03 -15.97 -13.95
C LEU A 559 7.53 -14.73 -13.21
N ASN A 560 6.63 -13.78 -12.99
CA ASN A 560 6.95 -12.47 -12.42
C ASN A 560 7.47 -12.58 -10.99
N TYR A 561 6.94 -13.51 -10.20
CA TYR A 561 7.45 -13.78 -8.86
C TYR A 561 8.81 -14.46 -8.86
N ALA A 562 9.07 -15.42 -9.77
CA ALA A 562 10.38 -16.03 -9.91
C ALA A 562 11.44 -14.97 -10.29
N LEU A 563 11.07 -14.07 -11.20
CA LEU A 563 11.82 -12.87 -11.58
C LEU A 563 12.15 -11.99 -10.38
N TYR A 564 11.13 -11.56 -9.66
CA TYR A 564 11.25 -10.76 -8.44
C TYR A 564 12.24 -11.40 -7.46
N ARG A 565 12.05 -12.70 -7.18
CA ARG A 565 12.85 -13.42 -6.18
C ARG A 565 14.31 -13.59 -6.59
N ALA A 566 14.57 -13.74 -7.89
CA ALA A 566 15.92 -13.89 -8.42
C ALA A 566 16.62 -12.55 -8.66
N SER A 567 15.90 -11.43 -8.60
CA SER A 567 16.43 -10.09 -8.86
C SER A 567 17.48 -9.71 -7.82
N ARG A 568 18.65 -9.36 -8.32
CA ARG A 568 19.79 -8.96 -7.49
C ARG A 568 20.33 -7.63 -7.96
N VAL A 569 21.06 -6.97 -7.09
CA VAL A 569 21.76 -5.76 -7.44
C VAL A 569 23.19 -5.80 -6.92
N ARG A 570 24.12 -5.30 -7.73
CA ARG A 570 25.48 -4.97 -7.34
C ARG A 570 25.67 -3.46 -7.34
N TYR A 571 26.24 -2.93 -6.27
CA TYR A 571 26.59 -1.52 -6.15
C TYR A 571 27.76 -1.35 -5.19
N ARG A 572 28.40 -0.19 -5.26
CA ARG A 572 29.46 0.18 -4.34
C ARG A 572 28.96 1.25 -3.38
N PHE A 573 29.21 1.07 -2.09
CA PHE A 573 28.92 2.06 -1.08
C PHE A 573 30.16 2.27 -0.19
N ALA A 574 30.69 3.49 -0.19
CA ALA A 574 32.01 3.80 0.36
C ALA A 574 33.10 2.83 -0.18
N ASP A 575 33.71 2.04 0.69
CA ASP A 575 34.73 1.04 0.36
C ASP A 575 34.19 -0.39 0.22
N LEU A 576 32.87 -0.58 0.23
CA LEU A 576 32.22 -1.89 0.18
C LEU A 576 31.59 -2.16 -1.19
N ASP A 577 31.96 -3.30 -1.78
CA ASP A 577 31.23 -3.87 -2.92
C ASP A 577 30.09 -4.75 -2.40
N ILE A 578 28.85 -4.33 -2.65
CA ILE A 578 27.66 -4.96 -2.11
C ILE A 578 26.92 -5.70 -3.22
N VAL A 579 26.48 -6.92 -2.92
CA VAL A 579 25.53 -7.68 -3.73
C VAL A 579 24.30 -7.96 -2.89
N SER A 580 23.15 -7.42 -3.24
CA SER A 580 21.92 -7.52 -2.45
C SER A 580 20.81 -8.22 -3.23
N ASP A 581 19.96 -8.98 -2.54
CA ASP A 581 18.61 -9.24 -3.03
C ASP A 581 17.85 -7.90 -3.12
N LEU A 582 17.07 -7.72 -4.19
CA LEU A 582 16.29 -6.51 -4.41
C LEU A 582 14.94 -6.62 -3.69
N PHE A 583 14.80 -5.97 -2.54
CA PHE A 583 13.53 -5.93 -1.78
C PHE A 583 12.40 -5.28 -2.59
#